data_AF-T1AR03-F1
#
_entry.id   AF-T1AR03-F1
#
_cell.length_a   1.000
_cell.length_b   1.000
_cell.length_c   1.000
_cell.angle_alpha   90.00
_cell.angle_beta   90.00
_cell.angle_gamma   90.00
#
_symmetry.space_group_name_H-M   'P 1'
#
loop_
_entity.id
_entity.type
_entity.pdbx_description
1 polymer ?
#
loop_
_entity_poly.entity_id
_entity_poly.type
_entity_poly.pdbx_seq_one_letter_code
_entity_poly.pdbx_strand_id
1 'polypeptide(L)'
;MVGGGYIGIEMAEALSKRGMAVTLVDALDEPMTTLDPDMGALVHQAMEKMGIHVKTATPVTGILSNASGRARAVATAEGEIPADLVVLGIGVRPTTELATRAGLTLGPRGESVRICG
;
A
#
# COMPACT_ATOMS: atom_id res chain seq x y z
N MET A 1 4.38 -3.34 5.87
CA MET A 1 3.52 -2.38 5.15
C MET A 1 3.35 -2.88 3.73
N VAL A 2 2.13 -2.97 3.21
CA VAL A 2 1.88 -3.36 1.82
C VAL A 2 1.37 -2.13 1.05
N GLY A 3 2.08 -1.72 0.01
CA GLY A 3 1.83 -0.51 -0.78
C GLY A 3 2.72 0.67 -0.35
N GLY A 4 3.33 1.31 -1.34
CA GLY A 4 4.30 2.42 -1.25
C GLY A 4 3.77 3.76 -1.76
N GLY A 5 2.45 3.96 -1.75
CA GLY A 5 1.87 5.29 -1.93
C GLY A 5 2.10 6.20 -0.72
N TYR A 6 1.63 7.45 -0.79
CA TYR A 6 1.85 8.47 0.25
C TYR A 6 1.51 7.99 1.68
N ILE A 7 0.30 7.45 1.88
CA ILE A 7 -0.12 6.89 3.18
C ILE A 7 0.77 5.69 3.58
N GLY A 8 1.21 4.90 2.60
CA GLY A 8 2.14 3.80 2.75
C GLY A 8 3.40 4.18 3.49
N ILE A 9 4.00 5.25 3.01
CA ILE A 9 5.29 5.75 3.48
C ILE A 9 5.17 6.42 4.84
N GLU A 10 4.16 7.29 5.03
CA GLU A 10 3.90 7.94 6.31
C GLU A 10 3.67 6.91 7.43
N MET A 11 2.91 5.85 7.14
CA MET A 11 2.69 4.77 8.09
C MET A 11 3.96 3.96 8.35
N ALA A 12 4.77 3.66 7.32
CA ALA A 12 6.03 2.96 7.50
C ALA A 12 7.01 3.77 8.37
N GLU A 13 7.12 5.08 8.14
CA GLU A 13 7.93 6.00 8.93
C GLU A 13 7.42 6.08 10.37
N ALA A 14 6.10 6.25 10.57
CA ALA A 14 5.50 6.36 11.88
C ALA A 14 5.63 5.08 12.73
N LEU A 15 5.66 3.89 12.10
CA LEU A 15 5.90 2.61 12.77
C LEU A 15 7.40 2.42 13.08
N SER A 16 8.28 2.78 12.14
CA SER A 16 9.74 2.74 12.35
C SER A 16 10.15 3.66 13.51
N LYS A 17 9.63 4.89 13.56
CA LYS A 17 9.84 5.85 14.67
C LYS A 17 9.37 5.33 16.05
N ARG A 18 8.46 4.34 16.07
CA ARG A 18 8.01 3.66 17.30
C ARG A 18 8.89 2.45 17.68
N GLY A 19 9.99 2.23 16.97
CA GLY A 19 10.95 1.14 17.23
C GLY A 19 10.54 -0.20 16.62
N MET A 20 9.57 -0.22 15.70
CA MET A 20 9.18 -1.45 15.01
C MET A 20 10.14 -1.72 13.85
N ALA A 21 10.49 -3.00 13.63
CA ALA A 21 11.12 -3.42 12.39
C ALA A 21 10.07 -3.39 11.27
N VAL A 22 10.28 -2.52 10.27
CA VAL A 22 9.32 -2.31 9.19
C VAL A 22 9.91 -2.76 7.87
N THR A 23 9.19 -3.64 7.18
CA THR A 23 9.38 -3.89 5.75
C THR A 23 8.20 -3.27 4.98
N LEU A 24 8.49 -2.39 4.02
CA LEU A 24 7.55 -1.96 2.99
C LEU A 24 7.67 -2.88 1.79
N VAL A 25 6.55 -3.42 1.32
CA VAL A 25 6.47 -4.28 0.15
C VAL A 25 5.52 -3.64 -0.85
N ASP A 26 5.96 -3.44 -2.07
CA ASP A 26 5.17 -2.92 -3.18
C ASP A 26 5.31 -3.81 -4.41
N ALA A 27 4.23 -3.94 -5.17
CA ALA A 27 4.21 -4.65 -6.45
C ALA A 27 4.87 -3.82 -7.57
N LEU A 28 4.98 -2.50 -7.39
CA LEU A 28 5.54 -1.57 -8.37
C LEU A 28 7.06 -1.41 -8.19
N ASP A 29 7.72 -0.86 -9.19
CA ASP A 29 9.19 -0.77 -9.27
C ASP A 29 9.80 0.19 -8.25
N GLU A 30 9.07 1.25 -7.86
CA GLU A 30 9.50 2.22 -6.85
C GLU A 30 8.30 2.73 -6.02
N PRO A 31 8.52 3.17 -4.76
CA PRO A 31 7.52 3.89 -4.00
C PRO A 31 7.21 5.26 -4.63
N MET A 32 6.07 5.86 -4.29
CA MET A 32 5.61 7.13 -4.84
C MET A 32 5.60 7.16 -6.38
N THR A 33 4.93 6.21 -7.02
CA THR A 33 4.78 6.19 -8.51
C THR A 33 4.02 7.38 -9.10
N THR A 34 3.58 8.32 -8.26
CA THR A 34 3.10 9.64 -8.68
C THR A 34 4.24 10.61 -9.03
N LEU A 35 5.47 10.27 -8.67
CA LEU A 35 6.70 10.99 -9.00
C LEU A 35 7.39 10.33 -10.20
N ASP A 36 8.34 11.05 -10.79
CA ASP A 36 9.23 10.47 -11.80
C ASP A 36 10.10 9.35 -11.20
N PRO A 37 10.53 8.36 -12.01
CA PRO A 37 11.23 7.17 -11.51
C PRO A 37 12.51 7.46 -10.71
N ASP A 38 13.29 8.47 -11.12
CA ASP A 38 14.51 8.88 -10.44
C ASP A 38 14.20 9.48 -9.05
N MET A 39 13.12 10.23 -8.93
CA MET A 39 12.61 10.75 -7.66
C MET A 39 12.07 9.62 -6.77
N GLY A 40 11.39 8.62 -7.32
CA GLY A 40 10.96 7.42 -6.60
C GLY A 40 12.14 6.67 -5.98
N ALA A 41 13.22 6.49 -6.74
CA ALA A 41 14.46 5.89 -6.24
C ALA A 41 15.10 6.71 -5.10
N LEU A 42 15.03 8.04 -5.13
CA LEU A 42 15.47 8.88 -4.01
C LEU A 42 14.61 8.67 -2.76
N VAL A 43 13.30 8.52 -2.92
CA VAL A 43 12.37 8.20 -1.82
C VAL A 43 12.72 6.84 -1.21
N HIS A 44 12.90 5.81 -2.04
CA HIS A 44 13.35 4.48 -1.61
C HIS A 44 14.62 4.58 -0.77
N GLN A 45 15.67 5.23 -1.28
CA GLN A 45 16.93 5.40 -0.56
C GLN A 45 16.76 6.15 0.76
N ALA A 46 15.87 7.14 0.82
CA ALA A 46 15.58 7.86 2.05
C ALA A 46 14.91 6.94 3.09
N MET A 47 13.98 6.08 2.68
CA MET A 47 13.32 5.11 3.56
C MET A 47 14.31 4.08 4.12
N GLU A 48 15.21 3.55 3.28
CA GLU A 48 16.28 2.64 3.73
C GLU A 48 17.22 3.31 4.74
N LYS A 49 17.58 4.59 4.54
CA LYS A 49 18.34 5.38 5.52
C LYS A 49 17.61 5.58 6.86
N MET A 50 16.28 5.49 6.86
CA MET A 50 15.44 5.52 8.06
C MET A 50 15.26 4.13 8.70
N GLY A 51 15.95 3.09 8.20
CA GLY A 51 15.87 1.73 8.71
C GLY A 51 14.61 0.97 8.28
N ILE A 52 13.87 1.48 7.29
CA ILE A 52 12.73 0.78 6.69
C ILE A 52 13.26 -0.07 5.54
N HIS A 53 13.04 -1.38 5.58
CA HIS A 53 13.43 -2.24 4.49
C HIS A 53 12.40 -2.16 3.36
N VAL A 54 12.83 -1.87 2.14
CA VAL A 54 11.95 -1.62 0.99
C VAL A 54 12.11 -2.76 -0.02
N LYS A 55 11.00 -3.41 -0.35
CA LYS A 55 10.91 -4.46 -1.37
C LYS A 55 9.94 -4.03 -2.46
N THR A 56 10.48 -3.59 -3.58
CA THR A 56 9.73 -3.23 -4.79
C THR A 56 9.65 -4.43 -5.74
N ALA A 57 8.86 -4.29 -6.81
CA ALA A 57 8.60 -5.35 -7.79
C ALA A 57 8.20 -6.69 -7.13
N THR A 58 7.57 -6.63 -5.95
CA THR A 58 7.26 -7.78 -5.10
C THR A 58 5.75 -7.85 -4.84
N PRO A 59 4.96 -8.42 -5.76
CA PRO A 59 3.53 -8.60 -5.54
C PRO A 59 3.24 -9.51 -4.35
N VAL A 60 2.41 -9.02 -3.44
CA VAL A 60 1.87 -9.80 -2.32
C VAL A 60 0.73 -10.68 -2.81
N THR A 61 0.81 -11.98 -2.52
CA THR A 61 -0.19 -12.99 -2.93
C THR A 61 -1.10 -13.42 -1.78
N GLY A 62 -0.73 -13.15 -0.53
CA GLY A 62 -1.57 -13.48 0.62
C GLY A 62 -0.97 -13.04 1.95
N ILE A 63 -1.82 -13.10 2.98
CA ILE A 63 -1.42 -12.95 4.39
C ILE A 63 -1.56 -14.33 5.02
N LEU A 64 -0.48 -14.82 5.61
CA LEU A 64 -0.46 -16.11 6.28
C LEU A 64 -0.70 -15.90 7.76
N SER A 65 -1.59 -16.72 8.33
CA SER A 65 -1.91 -16.71 9.74
C SER A 65 -1.34 -17.93 10.47
N ASN A 66 -1.09 -17.78 11.76
CA ASN A 66 -0.79 -18.90 12.66
C ASN A 66 -2.08 -19.63 13.09
N ALA A 67 -1.95 -20.65 13.94
CA ALA A 67 -3.08 -21.45 14.43
C ALA A 67 -4.13 -20.66 15.23
N SER A 68 -3.78 -19.48 15.77
CA SER A 68 -4.72 -18.59 16.46
C SER A 68 -5.35 -17.52 15.56
N GLY A 69 -5.08 -17.57 14.25
CA GLY A 69 -5.62 -16.64 13.27
C GLY A 69 -4.89 -15.31 13.18
N ARG A 70 -3.81 -15.09 13.95
CA ARG A 70 -2.99 -13.87 13.86
C ARG A 70 -2.04 -13.97 12.67
N ALA A 71 -1.78 -12.84 12.01
CA ALA A 71 -0.77 -12.74 10.97
C ALA A 71 0.59 -13.26 11.48
N ARG A 72 1.28 -14.03 10.64
CA ARG A 72 2.65 -14.50 10.86
C ARG A 72 3.61 -14.11 9.73
N ALA A 73 3.09 -13.93 8.53
CA ALA A 73 3.87 -13.60 7.36
C ALA A 73 3.01 -13.04 6.23
N VAL A 74 3.68 -12.37 5.28
CA VAL A 74 3.15 -12.02 3.97
C VAL A 74 3.73 -12.98 2.94
N ALA A 75 2.89 -13.56 2.08
CA ALA A 75 3.31 -14.45 1.00
C ALA A 75 3.58 -13.65 -0.28
N THR A 76 4.66 -13.99 -0.97
CA THR A 76 5.04 -13.46 -2.30
C THR A 76 5.48 -14.63 -3.19
N ALA A 77 5.71 -14.37 -4.48
CA ALA A 77 6.26 -15.39 -5.38
C ALA A 77 7.68 -15.85 -5.01
N GLU A 78 8.42 -15.01 -4.29
CA GLU A 78 9.82 -15.26 -3.89
C GLU A 78 9.94 -15.93 -2.52
N GLY A 79 8.82 -16.06 -1.80
CA GLY A 79 8.77 -16.70 -0.49
C GLY A 79 7.90 -15.94 0.51
N GLU A 80 8.14 -16.22 1.79
CA GLU A 80 7.41 -15.57 2.89
C GLU A 80 8.26 -14.46 3.52
N ILE A 81 7.61 -13.35 3.86
CA ILE A 81 8.19 -12.25 4.63
C ILE A 81 7.55 -12.29 6.02
N PRO A 82 8.28 -12.68 7.08
CA PRO A 82 7.74 -12.74 8.44
C PRO A 82 7.19 -11.40 8.91
N ALA A 83 5.99 -11.40 9.49
CA ALA A 83 5.32 -10.20 9.99
C ALA A 83 4.22 -10.54 10.99
N ASP A 84 4.29 -9.95 12.19
CA ASP A 84 3.26 -10.09 13.24
C ASP A 84 2.12 -9.06 13.11
N LEU A 85 2.32 -8.03 12.28
CA LEU A 85 1.37 -6.98 11.93
C LEU A 85 1.49 -6.67 10.43
N VAL A 86 0.36 -6.68 9.73
CA VAL A 86 0.27 -6.30 8.31
C VAL A 86 -0.67 -5.12 8.18
N VAL A 87 -0.17 -4.02 7.61
CA VAL A 87 -0.96 -2.82 7.30
C VAL A 87 -1.06 -2.72 5.77
N LEU A 88 -2.29 -2.54 5.26
CA LEU A 88 -2.60 -2.48 3.84
C LEU A 88 -2.85 -1.03 3.40
N GLY A 89 -1.94 -0.48 2.61
CA GLY A 89 -2.00 0.85 2.01
C GLY A 89 -2.12 0.80 0.49
N ILE A 90 -2.99 -0.08 -0.02
CA ILE A 90 -3.10 -0.43 -1.45
C ILE A 90 -4.13 0.41 -2.23
N GLY A 91 -4.39 1.63 -1.76
CA GLY A 91 -5.35 2.55 -2.35
C GLY A 91 -6.77 2.43 -1.77
N VAL A 92 -7.66 3.27 -2.29
CA VAL A 92 -9.05 3.39 -1.85
C VAL A 92 -10.00 3.31 -3.04
N ARG A 93 -11.24 2.94 -2.78
CA ARG A 93 -12.30 2.93 -3.79
C ARG A 93 -13.47 3.80 -3.31
N PRO A 94 -14.00 4.71 -4.14
CA PRO A 94 -15.15 5.53 -3.76
C PRO A 94 -16.38 4.66 -3.45
N THR A 95 -17.13 5.03 -2.41
CA THR A 95 -18.45 4.43 -2.11
C THR A 95 -19.51 5.11 -2.96
N THR A 96 -19.92 4.46 -4.06
CA THR A 96 -20.81 5.07 -5.07
C THR A 96 -22.26 4.57 -5.04
N GLU A 97 -22.60 3.66 -4.13
CA GLU A 97 -23.90 2.97 -4.09
C GLU A 97 -25.10 3.94 -4.09
N LEU A 98 -25.03 4.99 -3.26
CA LEU A 98 -26.09 6.00 -3.18
C LEU A 98 -26.27 6.75 -4.51
N ALA A 99 -25.16 7.17 -5.14
CA ALA A 99 -25.18 7.91 -6.39
C ALA A 99 -25.71 7.06 -7.54
N THR A 100 -25.33 5.78 -7.59
CA THR A 100 -25.88 4.81 -8.55
C THR A 100 -27.39 4.63 -8.36
N ARG A 101 -27.86 4.46 -7.11
CA ARG A 101 -29.29 4.34 -6.80
C ARG A 101 -30.09 5.59 -7.12
N ALA A 102 -29.47 6.77 -7.05
CA ALA A 102 -30.08 8.04 -7.41
C ALA A 102 -30.11 8.30 -8.93
N GLY A 103 -29.62 7.36 -9.77
CA GLY A 103 -29.58 7.51 -11.22
C GLY A 103 -28.52 8.51 -11.70
N LEU A 104 -27.54 8.83 -10.86
CA LEU A 104 -26.51 9.81 -11.20
C LEU A 104 -25.42 9.18 -12.07
N THR A 105 -24.96 9.92 -13.07
CA THR A 105 -23.88 9.47 -13.94
C THR A 105 -22.55 9.57 -13.20
N LEU A 106 -21.77 8.49 -13.21
CA LEU A 106 -20.48 8.43 -12.54
C LEU A 106 -19.32 8.61 -13.53
N GLY A 107 -18.19 9.12 -13.03
CA GLY A 107 -16.91 9.09 -13.74
C GLY A 107 -16.40 7.65 -13.95
N PRO A 108 -15.39 7.45 -14.81
CA PRO A 108 -14.92 6.12 -15.22
C PRO A 108 -14.50 5.21 -14.06
N ARG A 109 -14.06 5.77 -12.93
CA ARG A 109 -13.65 5.03 -11.73
C ARG A 109 -14.61 5.24 -10.56
N GLY A 110 -15.77 5.86 -10.79
CA GLY A 110 -16.71 6.22 -9.74
C GLY A 110 -16.26 7.40 -8.88
N GLU A 111 -15.23 8.15 -9.31
CA GLU A 111 -14.60 9.21 -8.53
C GLU A 111 -15.37 10.53 -8.52
N SER A 112 -16.32 10.69 -9.45
CA SER A 112 -17.10 11.91 -9.61
C SER A 112 -18.52 11.61 -10.02
N VAL A 113 -19.42 12.55 -9.74
CA VAL A 113 -20.79 12.55 -10.22
C VAL A 113 -20.95 13.66 -11.24
N ARG A 114 -21.48 13.34 -12.42
CA ARG A 114 -21.83 14.34 -13.44
C ARG A 114 -23.30 14.72 -13.28
N ILE A 115 -23.53 16.01 -13.04
CA ILE A 115 -24.87 16.61 -13.09
C ILE A 115 -25.04 17.14 -14.51
N CYS A 116 -25.95 16.57 -15.29
CA CYS A 116 -26.38 17.16 -16.56
C CYS A 116 -27.36 18.30 -16.23
N GLY A 117 -26.96 19.54 -16.53
CA GLY A 117 -27.84 20.71 -16.55
C GLY A 117 -28.35 20.98 -17.95
#